data_AF-A0A6C2U5X6-F1
#
_entry.id   AF-A0A6C2U5X6-F1
#
_cell.length_a   1.000
_cell.length_b   1.000
_cell.length_c   1.000
_cell.angle_alpha   90.00
_cell.angle_beta   90.00
_cell.angle_gamma   90.00
#
_symmetry.space_group_name_H-M   'P 1'
#
loop_
_entity.id
_entity.type
_entity.pdbx_description
1 polymer ?
#
loop_
_entity_poly.entity_id
_entity_poly.type
_entity_poly.pdbx_seq_one_letter_code
_entity_poly.pdbx_strand_id
1 'polypeptide(L)'
;MRRAFFLGWASIAWLAGCSSVSVVRDYDASFDFSSLQTFAWQHADQPRTGNPRTDNDLIDERVRDAVNAELTAKGFRLVDRAAADFLLAYFIEYRQRIGGSSVSFGIGGGSYGRYGGASYGTNVSDYEEGALTIDIINPADEKNYWRGVGRRTTYDRGNPEKTTKVVNAAVADILKKFPPGK
;
A
#
# COMPACT_ATOMS: atom_id res chain seq x y z
N MET A 1 -22.26 -55.98 -6.06
CA MET A 1 -22.69 -54.72 -6.72
C MET A 1 -22.01 -53.56 -6.00
N ARG A 2 -21.18 -52.80 -6.70
CA ARG A 2 -20.37 -51.68 -6.17
C ARG A 2 -21.28 -50.46 -5.97
N ARG A 3 -21.28 -49.83 -4.80
CA ARG A 3 -21.83 -48.48 -4.59
C ARG A 3 -20.70 -47.57 -4.12
N ALA A 4 -20.18 -46.80 -5.06
CA ALA A 4 -19.24 -45.73 -4.80
C ALA A 4 -19.99 -44.57 -4.15
N PHE A 5 -19.56 -44.15 -2.96
CA PHE A 5 -19.93 -42.86 -2.38
C PHE A 5 -18.91 -41.83 -2.87
N PHE A 6 -19.31 -41.02 -3.86
CA PHE A 6 -18.66 -39.77 -4.22
C PHE A 6 -19.71 -38.68 -4.07
N LEU A 7 -19.51 -37.75 -3.13
CA LEU A 7 -20.22 -36.47 -2.97
C LEU A 7 -19.55 -35.78 -1.78
N GLY A 8 -18.90 -34.63 -1.87
CA GLY A 8 -18.61 -33.71 -2.93
C GLY A 8 -17.86 -32.56 -2.25
N TRP A 9 -16.61 -32.32 -2.60
CA TRP A 9 -15.79 -31.29 -1.96
C TRP A 9 -16.20 -29.93 -2.54
N ALA A 10 -17.11 -29.24 -1.84
CA ALA A 10 -17.49 -27.87 -2.18
C ALA A 10 -16.30 -26.95 -1.93
N SER A 11 -15.58 -26.61 -2.98
CA SER A 11 -14.54 -25.59 -2.96
C SER A 11 -15.20 -24.22 -2.90
N ILE A 12 -15.26 -23.62 -1.70
CA ILE A 12 -15.61 -22.21 -1.52
C ILE A 12 -14.46 -21.38 -2.08
N ALA A 13 -14.66 -20.81 -3.27
CA ALA A 13 -13.77 -19.83 -3.86
C ALA A 13 -14.00 -18.48 -3.16
N TRP A 14 -13.08 -18.10 -2.28
CA TRP A 14 -13.05 -16.75 -1.70
C TRP A 14 -12.59 -15.77 -2.77
N LEU A 15 -13.53 -15.01 -3.35
CA LEU A 15 -13.22 -13.88 -4.21
C LEU A 15 -12.64 -12.74 -3.35
N ALA A 16 -11.32 -12.78 -3.14
CA ALA A 16 -10.59 -11.64 -2.60
C ALA A 16 -10.57 -10.54 -3.68
N GLY A 17 -11.40 -9.51 -3.52
CA GLY A 17 -11.34 -8.31 -4.35
C GLY A 17 -10.02 -7.58 -4.12
N CYS A 18 -9.04 -7.76 -5.02
CA CYS A 18 -7.82 -6.96 -5.04
C CYS A 18 -8.18 -5.50 -5.37
N SER A 19 -8.32 -4.65 -4.36
CA SER A 19 -8.09 -3.22 -4.56
C SER A 19 -6.61 -3.05 -4.88
N SER A 20 -6.29 -2.55 -6.08
CA SER A 20 -4.91 -2.40 -6.54
C SER A 20 -4.20 -1.30 -5.74
N VAL A 21 -3.25 -1.71 -4.89
CA VAL A 21 -2.23 -0.80 -4.36
C VAL A 21 -1.19 -0.61 -5.46
N SER A 22 -0.96 0.63 -5.89
CA SER A 22 0.15 0.93 -6.80
C SER A 22 1.42 1.07 -5.99
N VAL A 23 2.42 0.22 -6.22
CA VAL A 23 3.68 0.23 -5.47
C VAL A 23 4.85 0.64 -6.36
N VAL A 24 5.58 1.67 -5.94
CA VAL A 24 6.88 2.06 -6.50
C VAL A 24 7.96 1.75 -5.46
N ARG A 25 9.12 1.25 -5.92
CA ARG A 25 10.26 0.93 -5.04
C ARG A 25 11.53 1.48 -5.67
N ASP A 26 12.44 1.96 -4.84
CA ASP A 26 13.76 2.45 -5.22
C ASP A 26 14.78 1.99 -4.17
N TYR A 27 16.01 1.71 -4.60
CA TYR A 27 17.05 1.20 -3.71
C TYR A 27 18.45 1.40 -4.29
N ASP A 28 19.44 1.46 -3.40
CA ASP A 28 20.84 1.49 -3.77
C ASP A 28 21.30 0.09 -4.20
N ALA A 29 21.62 -0.08 -5.48
CA ALA A 29 22.06 -1.36 -6.04
C ALA A 29 23.45 -1.81 -5.56
N SER A 30 24.22 -0.93 -4.93
CA SER A 30 25.55 -1.25 -4.37
C SER A 30 25.49 -1.76 -2.93
N PHE A 31 24.34 -1.63 -2.26
CA PHE A 31 24.16 -2.05 -0.88
C PHE A 31 23.86 -3.55 -0.77
N ASP A 32 24.56 -4.25 0.13
CA ASP A 32 24.37 -5.68 0.33
C ASP A 32 23.22 -5.97 1.31
N PHE A 33 22.00 -6.07 0.76
CA PHE A 33 20.82 -6.47 1.52
C PHE A 33 20.82 -7.93 1.98
N SER A 34 21.73 -8.77 1.48
CA SER A 34 21.73 -10.21 1.82
C SER A 34 22.18 -10.46 3.26
N SER A 35 22.98 -9.54 3.80
CA SER A 35 23.55 -9.53 5.14
C SER A 35 22.58 -9.13 6.26
N LEU A 36 21.47 -8.46 5.93
CA LEU A 36 20.52 -7.94 6.91
C LEU A 36 19.75 -9.07 7.61
N GLN A 37 19.65 -9.01 8.93
CA GLN A 37 18.90 -9.99 9.74
C GLN A 37 18.02 -9.34 10.81
N THR A 38 18.39 -8.17 11.27
CA THR A 38 17.75 -7.49 12.39
C THR A 38 17.34 -6.08 12.02
N PHE A 39 16.23 -5.63 12.60
CA PHE A 39 15.71 -4.29 12.36
C PHE A 39 15.25 -3.62 13.64
N ALA A 40 15.19 -2.31 13.60
CA ALA A 40 14.55 -1.49 14.64
C ALA A 40 13.81 -0.32 14.00
N TRP A 41 12.94 0.32 14.76
CA TRP A 41 12.34 1.59 14.36
C TRP A 41 13.33 2.73 14.60
N GLN A 42 13.44 3.66 13.64
CA GLN A 42 14.27 4.86 13.74
C GLN A 42 13.90 5.69 14.97
N HIS A 43 12.59 5.82 15.22
CA HIS A 43 12.01 6.55 16.34
C HIS A 43 11.09 5.63 17.15
N ALA A 44 11.22 5.71 18.48
CA ALA A 44 10.35 4.98 19.41
C ALA A 44 8.87 5.35 19.15
N ASP A 45 8.59 6.66 19.09
CA ASP A 45 7.29 7.20 18.73
C ASP A 45 7.32 7.78 17.31
N GLN A 46 6.18 7.75 16.61
CA GLN A 46 6.09 8.38 15.30
C GLN A 46 6.22 9.91 15.41
N PRO A 47 7.12 10.55 14.64
CA PRO A 47 7.22 12.01 14.61
C PRO A 47 5.91 12.68 14.19
N ARG A 48 5.48 13.69 14.97
CA ARG A 48 4.27 14.46 14.67
C ARG A 48 4.48 15.33 13.43
N THR A 49 3.50 15.31 12.54
CA THR A 49 3.49 16.03 11.26
C THR A 49 2.67 17.33 11.32
N GLY A 50 1.88 17.52 12.39
CA GLY A 50 0.92 18.61 12.50
C GLY A 50 -0.41 18.33 11.79
N ASN A 51 -0.57 17.16 11.17
CA ASN A 51 -1.81 16.73 10.53
C ASN A 51 -2.51 15.67 11.41
N PRO A 52 -3.67 15.98 12.01
CA PRO A 52 -4.39 15.04 12.89
C PRO A 52 -4.80 13.71 12.24
N ARG A 53 -4.84 13.64 10.90
CA ARG A 53 -5.18 12.40 10.19
C ARG A 53 -4.05 11.39 10.23
N THR A 54 -2.80 11.86 10.22
CA THR A 54 -1.58 11.05 10.25
C THR A 54 -1.00 10.97 11.65
N ASP A 55 -1.19 12.01 12.46
CA ASP A 55 -0.81 12.08 13.88
C ASP A 55 -1.84 11.33 14.74
N ASN A 56 -2.03 10.04 14.44
CA ASN A 56 -3.05 9.18 15.02
C ASN A 56 -2.42 7.87 15.52
N ASP A 57 -2.43 7.68 16.83
CA ASP A 57 -1.79 6.54 17.50
C ASP A 57 -2.38 5.19 17.03
N LEU A 58 -3.68 5.12 16.69
CA LEU A 58 -4.31 3.91 16.16
C LEU A 58 -3.82 3.55 14.76
N ILE A 59 -3.43 4.55 13.96
CA ILE A 59 -2.85 4.31 12.64
C ILE A 59 -1.38 3.93 12.77
N ASP A 60 -0.66 4.58 13.69
CA ASP A 60 0.73 4.23 14.01
C ASP A 60 0.86 2.78 14.44
N GLU A 61 0.07 2.34 15.42
CA GLU A 61 0.05 0.95 15.90
C GLU A 61 -0.21 -0.03 14.74
N ARG A 62 -1.24 0.22 13.93
CA ARG A 62 -1.57 -0.65 12.77
C ARG A 62 -0.44 -0.75 11.75
N VAL A 63 0.21 0.37 11.43
CA VAL A 63 1.32 0.37 10.45
C VAL A 63 2.53 -0.36 11.03
N ARG A 64 2.90 -0.06 12.27
CA ARG A 64 4.05 -0.70 12.93
C ARG A 64 3.85 -2.20 13.08
N ASP A 65 2.66 -2.63 13.53
CA ASP A 65 2.33 -4.06 13.66
C ASP A 65 2.38 -4.78 12.32
N ALA A 66 1.80 -4.19 11.28
CA ALA A 66 1.82 -4.77 9.93
C ALA A 66 3.26 -4.93 9.41
N VAL A 67 4.11 -3.92 9.60
CA VAL A 67 5.51 -3.95 9.16
C VAL A 67 6.30 -4.97 9.97
N ASN A 68 6.13 -4.99 11.30
CA ASN A 68 6.77 -5.95 12.19
C ASN A 68 6.40 -7.38 11.80
N ALA A 69 5.11 -7.66 11.57
CA ALA A 69 4.63 -8.98 11.18
C ALA A 69 5.19 -9.42 9.82
N GLU A 70 5.17 -8.54 8.81
CA GLU A 70 5.65 -8.85 7.46
C GLU A 70 7.17 -9.11 7.44
N LEU A 71 7.96 -8.29 8.13
CA LEU A 71 9.41 -8.49 8.22
C LEU A 71 9.76 -9.73 9.05
N THR A 72 9.04 -10.01 10.14
CA THR A 72 9.20 -11.23 10.92
C THR A 72 8.88 -12.47 10.09
N ALA A 73 7.80 -12.43 9.29
CA ALA A 73 7.45 -13.51 8.37
C ALA A 73 8.52 -13.75 7.28
N LYS A 74 9.28 -12.71 6.93
CA LYS A 74 10.44 -12.78 6.03
C LYS A 74 11.74 -13.23 6.73
N GLY A 75 11.70 -13.50 8.04
CA GLY A 75 12.83 -14.02 8.83
C GLY A 75 13.69 -12.96 9.51
N PHE A 76 13.30 -11.68 9.46
CA PHE A 76 14.00 -10.62 10.19
C PHE A 76 13.56 -10.60 11.67
N ARG A 77 14.41 -10.05 12.55
CA ARG A 77 14.12 -9.94 13.98
C ARG A 77 14.10 -8.49 14.43
N LEU A 78 13.04 -8.08 15.15
CA LEU A 78 13.00 -6.80 15.84
C LEU A 78 13.96 -6.81 17.02
N VAL A 79 14.83 -5.80 17.13
CA VAL A 79 15.83 -5.63 18.19
C VAL A 79 15.89 -4.17 18.65
N ASP A 80 16.67 -3.89 19.69
CA ASP A 80 16.97 -2.52 20.08
C ASP A 80 17.75 -1.79 18.98
N ARG A 81 17.49 -0.48 18.83
CA ARG A 81 18.11 0.37 17.80
C ARG A 81 19.64 0.25 17.72
N ALA A 82 20.30 0.09 18.87
CA ALA A 82 21.76 -0.03 18.94
C ALA A 82 22.32 -1.34 18.36
N ALA A 83 21.48 -2.36 18.20
CA ALA A 83 21.86 -3.70 17.72
C ALA A 83 21.26 -4.05 16.35
N ALA A 84 20.54 -3.12 15.72
CA ALA A 84 19.86 -3.35 14.44
C ALA A 84 20.80 -3.20 13.25
N ASP A 85 20.66 -4.08 12.24
CA ASP A 85 21.37 -3.96 10.97
C ASP A 85 20.79 -2.83 10.10
N PHE A 86 19.49 -2.55 10.25
CA PHE A 86 18.82 -1.46 9.57
C PHE A 86 17.69 -0.85 10.40
N LEU A 87 17.38 0.41 10.12
CA LEU A 87 16.34 1.18 10.79
C LEU A 87 15.17 1.43 9.86
N LEU A 88 13.96 1.43 10.42
CA LEU A 88 12.72 1.67 9.70
C LEU A 88 12.15 3.05 10.03
N ALA A 89 11.71 3.75 9.00
CA ALA A 89 10.83 4.91 9.13
C ALA A 89 9.64 4.75 8.18
N TYR A 90 8.50 5.30 8.55
CA TYR A 90 7.35 5.36 7.65
C TYR A 90 6.77 6.76 7.60
N PHE A 91 6.09 7.07 6.48
CA PHE A 91 5.42 8.34 6.26
C PHE A 91 4.07 8.09 5.61
N ILE A 92 3.05 8.84 6.04
CA ILE A 92 1.74 8.84 5.40
C ILE A 92 1.51 10.22 4.81
N GLU A 93 1.17 10.28 3.53
CA GLU A 93 0.77 11.50 2.84
C GLU A 93 -0.64 11.36 2.29
N TYR A 94 -1.44 12.43 2.35
CA TYR A 94 -2.71 12.55 1.64
C TYR A 94 -2.59 13.70 0.63
N ARG A 95 -2.89 13.42 -0.63
CA ARG A 95 -2.86 14.38 -1.74
C ARG A 95 -4.20 14.39 -2.44
N GLN A 96 -4.79 15.57 -2.59
CA GLN A 96 -5.92 15.75 -3.51
C GLN A 96 -5.39 15.68 -4.94
N ARG A 97 -6.05 14.86 -5.76
CA ARG A 97 -5.79 14.74 -7.19
C ARG A 97 -7.04 15.13 -7.94
N ILE A 98 -6.88 15.99 -8.93
CA ILE A 98 -7.91 16.29 -9.91
C ILE A 98 -7.74 15.26 -11.03
N GLY A 99 -8.70 14.34 -11.16
CA GLY A 99 -8.74 13.36 -12.24
C GLY A 99 -8.91 14.06 -13.59
N GLY A 100 -7.99 13.79 -14.52
CA GLY A 100 -7.94 14.42 -15.84
C GLY A 100 -9.20 14.20 -16.68
N SER A 101 -9.61 15.27 -17.35
CA SER A 101 -10.78 15.37 -18.22
C SER A 101 -10.70 14.36 -19.37
N SER A 102 -11.60 13.38 -19.40
CA SER A 102 -11.87 12.66 -20.63
C SER A 102 -12.87 13.47 -21.46
N VAL A 103 -12.43 14.01 -22.59
CA VAL A 103 -13.37 14.51 -23.61
C VAL A 103 -13.86 13.28 -24.37
N SER A 104 -15.04 12.78 -24.02
CA SER A 104 -15.69 11.74 -24.80
C SER A 104 -16.35 12.36 -26.04
N PHE A 105 -15.90 11.96 -27.23
CA PHE A 105 -16.57 12.29 -28.49
C PHE A 105 -17.60 11.20 -28.81
N GLY A 106 -18.89 11.52 -28.64
CA GLY A 106 -19.98 10.69 -29.15
C GLY A 106 -20.50 11.25 -30.46
N ILE A 107 -20.21 10.58 -31.59
CA ILE A 107 -20.91 10.86 -32.85
C ILE A 107 -22.18 10.00 -32.87
N GLY A 108 -23.33 10.60 -32.56
CA GLY A 108 -24.63 9.97 -32.70
C GLY A 108 -25.05 9.93 -34.17
N GLY A 109 -25.09 8.74 -34.77
CA GLY A 109 -25.75 8.52 -36.06
C GLY A 109 -27.26 8.61 -35.88
N GLY A 110 -27.87 9.71 -36.32
CA GLY A 110 -29.32 9.90 -36.29
C GLY A 110 -30.02 9.23 -37.46
N SER A 111 -31.17 8.62 -37.21
CA SER A 111 -32.21 8.44 -38.23
C SER A 111 -33.50 9.12 -37.74
N TYR A 112 -33.94 10.07 -38.56
CA TYR A 112 -35.25 10.73 -38.58
C TYR A 112 -35.58 11.72 -37.45
N GLY A 113 -35.32 13.00 -37.74
CA GLY A 113 -36.02 14.13 -37.13
C GLY A 113 -35.36 14.75 -35.90
N ARG A 114 -34.93 16.00 -36.06
CA ARG A 114 -34.69 17.00 -34.98
C ARG A 114 -33.34 16.91 -34.26
N TYR A 115 -32.42 17.80 -34.70
CA TYR A 115 -31.21 18.29 -34.03
C TYR A 115 -30.18 17.26 -33.54
N GLY A 116 -29.13 17.05 -34.35
CA GLY A 116 -27.88 16.46 -33.86
C GLY A 116 -27.16 17.44 -32.93
N GLY A 117 -27.09 17.12 -31.65
CA GLY A 117 -26.35 17.89 -30.65
C GLY A 117 -24.99 17.25 -30.37
N ALA A 118 -23.91 18.01 -30.51
CA ALA A 118 -22.64 17.68 -29.88
C ALA A 118 -22.75 17.98 -28.38
N SER A 119 -22.63 16.96 -27.54
CA SER A 119 -22.56 17.12 -26.08
C SER A 119 -21.10 17.18 -25.64
N TYR A 120 -20.72 18.25 -24.94
CA TYR A 120 -19.43 18.38 -24.28
C TYR A 120 -19.62 18.08 -22.79
N GLY A 121 -19.09 16.96 -22.33
CA GLY A 121 -19.06 16.62 -20.90
C GLY A 121 -17.62 16.42 -20.45
N THR A 122 -17.09 17.35 -19.65
CA THR A 122 -15.84 17.13 -18.91
C THR A 122 -16.20 16.49 -17.57
N ASN A 123 -15.93 15.19 -17.43
CA ASN A 123 -16.00 14.55 -16.12
C ASN A 123 -14.69 14.85 -15.37
N VAL A 124 -14.73 15.85 -14.48
CA VAL A 124 -13.67 16.12 -13.53
C VAL A 124 -14.04 15.38 -12.25
N SER A 125 -13.24 14.38 -11.86
CA SER A 125 -13.43 13.68 -10.60
C SER A 125 -12.26 14.02 -9.69
N ASP A 126 -12.54 14.78 -8.63
CA ASP A 126 -11.58 14.95 -7.55
C ASP A 126 -11.54 13.67 -6.72
N TYR A 127 -10.34 13.17 -6.42
CA TYR A 127 -10.14 12.05 -5.51
C TYR A 127 -8.95 12.30 -4.58
N GLU A 128 -9.05 11.80 -3.35
CA GLU A 128 -7.95 11.85 -2.39
C GLU A 128 -7.10 10.59 -2.54
N GLU A 129 -5.87 10.76 -3.01
CA GLU A 129 -4.86 9.71 -3.00
C GLU A 129 -4.13 9.79 -1.67
N GLY A 130 -3.94 8.64 -1.02
CA GLY A 130 -3.01 8.57 0.10
C GLY A 130 -1.92 7.57 -0.17
N ALA A 131 -0.74 7.86 0.35
CA ALA A 131 0.48 7.12 0.13
C ALA A 131 1.09 6.72 1.48
N LEU A 132 1.41 5.44 1.63
CA LEU A 132 2.25 4.93 2.69
C LEU A 132 3.66 4.72 2.12
N THR A 133 4.64 5.39 2.71
CA THR A 133 6.06 5.22 2.40
C THR A 133 6.72 4.46 3.54
N ILE A 134 7.56 3.48 3.23
CA ILE A 134 8.42 2.78 4.16
C ILE A 134 9.87 2.94 3.69
N ASP A 135 10.72 3.39 4.59
CA ASP A 135 12.14 3.62 4.39
C ASP A 135 12.97 2.65 5.22
N ILE A 136 14.07 2.21 4.62
CA ILE A 136 15.11 1.42 5.26
C ILE A 136 16.39 2.24 5.26
N ILE A 137 16.86 2.50 6.47
CA ILE A 137 17.93 3.44 6.78
C ILE A 137 19.10 2.64 7.34
N ASN A 138 20.31 2.91 6.85
CA ASN A 138 21.52 2.33 7.43
C ASN A 138 21.87 3.09 8.72
N PRO A 139 21.98 2.42 9.87
CA PRO A 139 22.34 3.07 11.13
C PRO A 139 23.75 3.68 11.11
N ALA A 140 24.66 3.22 10.25
CA ALA A 140 26.05 3.67 10.23
C ALA A 140 26.23 5.08 9.66
N ASP A 141 25.44 5.45 8.65
CA ASP A 141 25.55 6.75 7.98
C ASP A 141 24.20 7.50 7.83
N GLU A 142 23.14 6.95 8.43
CA GLU A 142 21.78 7.49 8.46
C GLU A 142 21.16 7.76 7.08
N LYS A 143 21.67 7.11 6.02
CA LYS A 143 21.11 7.23 4.68
C LYS A 143 20.02 6.22 4.42
N ASN A 144 19.07 6.60 3.58
CA ASN A 144 18.04 5.72 3.05
C ASN A 144 18.64 4.87 1.90
N TYR A 145 18.61 3.55 2.08
CA TYR A 145 19.11 2.58 1.10
C TYR A 145 18.00 1.87 0.33
N TRP A 146 16.77 1.89 0.85
CA TRP A 146 15.61 1.33 0.19
C TRP A 146 14.35 2.08 0.60
N ARG A 147 13.52 2.41 -0.38
CA ARG A 147 12.22 3.06 -0.18
C ARG A 147 11.16 2.32 -0.96
N GLY A 148 10.04 2.03 -0.30
CA GLY A 148 8.83 1.53 -0.92
C GLY A 148 7.66 2.48 -0.68
N VAL A 149 6.88 2.77 -1.73
CA VAL A 149 5.72 3.67 -1.68
C VAL A 149 4.51 2.95 -2.23
N GLY A 150 3.51 2.71 -1.38
CA GLY A 150 2.21 2.16 -1.77
C GLY A 150 1.15 3.26 -1.81
N ARG A 151 0.48 3.42 -2.95
CA ARG A 151 -0.57 4.44 -3.18
C ARG A 151 -1.93 3.80 -3.36
N ARG A 152 -2.96 4.47 -2.83
CA ARG A 152 -4.37 4.08 -2.97
C ARG A 152 -5.28 5.29 -3.05
N THR A 153 -6.34 5.19 -3.84
CA THR A 153 -7.33 6.25 -4.10
C THR A 153 -8.65 6.06 -3.34
N THR A 154 -8.85 4.89 -2.71
CA THR A 154 -10.07 4.58 -1.95
C THR A 154 -9.74 4.36 -0.48
N TYR A 155 -10.25 5.25 0.37
CA TYR A 155 -10.21 5.16 1.82
C TYR A 155 -11.62 4.89 2.35
N ASP A 156 -11.91 3.64 2.73
CA ASP A 156 -13.15 3.32 3.45
C ASP A 156 -12.97 3.72 4.93
N ARG A 157 -13.19 5.00 5.23
CA ARG A 157 -13.05 5.56 6.58
C ARG A 157 -14.29 5.19 7.39
N GLY A 158 -14.10 4.49 8.51
CA GLY A 158 -15.17 4.27 9.51
C GLY A 158 -15.29 2.86 10.06
N ASN A 159 -14.62 1.87 9.47
CA ASN A 159 -14.57 0.51 10.02
C ASN A 159 -13.12 0.14 10.41
N PRO A 160 -12.84 -0.11 11.70
CA PRO A 160 -11.50 -0.45 12.18
C PRO A 160 -10.91 -1.69 11.51
N GLU A 161 -11.69 -2.77 11.35
CA GLU A 161 -11.20 -4.04 10.79
C GLU A 161 -10.82 -3.90 9.31
N LYS A 162 -11.62 -3.16 8.54
CA LYS A 162 -11.32 -2.82 7.14
C LYS A 162 -10.06 -1.98 7.06
N THR A 163 -9.90 -1.00 7.95
CA THR A 163 -8.71 -0.13 7.99
C THR A 163 -7.46 -0.97 8.24
N THR A 164 -7.47 -1.86 9.23
CA THR A 164 -6.36 -2.78 9.49
C THR A 164 -6.06 -3.67 8.29
N LYS A 165 -7.08 -4.27 7.65
CA LYS A 165 -6.87 -5.08 6.44
C LYS A 165 -6.23 -4.29 5.29
N VAL A 166 -6.64 -3.04 5.10
CA VAL A 166 -6.07 -2.15 4.08
C VAL A 166 -4.62 -1.84 4.38
N VAL A 167 -4.28 -1.51 5.63
CA VAL A 167 -2.89 -1.26 6.05
C VAL A 167 -2.04 -2.50 5.86
N ASN A 168 -2.48 -3.67 6.33
CA ASN A 168 -1.75 -4.93 6.18
C ASN A 168 -1.49 -5.26 4.72
N ALA A 169 -2.50 -5.11 3.86
CA ALA A 169 -2.34 -5.33 2.42
C ALA A 169 -1.35 -4.36 1.78
N ALA A 170 -1.43 -3.06 2.14
CA ALA A 170 -0.50 -2.05 1.62
C ALA A 170 0.94 -2.34 2.05
N VAL A 171 1.16 -2.69 3.32
CA VAL A 171 2.49 -3.04 3.84
C VAL A 171 3.04 -4.29 3.18
N ALA A 172 2.24 -5.36 3.10
CA ALA A 172 2.63 -6.60 2.43
C ALA A 172 2.98 -6.35 0.96
N ASP A 173 2.17 -5.55 0.26
CA ASP A 173 2.46 -5.16 -1.11
C ASP A 173 3.75 -4.34 -1.20
N ILE A 174 3.95 -3.32 -0.34
CA ILE A 174 5.17 -2.50 -0.32
C ILE A 174 6.42 -3.37 -0.13
N LEU A 175 6.41 -4.24 0.88
CA LEU A 175 7.55 -5.07 1.28
C LEU A 175 7.68 -6.38 0.48
N LYS A 176 6.75 -6.67 -0.44
CA LYS A 176 6.72 -7.91 -1.23
C LYS A 176 8.05 -8.26 -1.89
N LYS A 177 8.77 -7.26 -2.40
CA LYS A 177 10.05 -7.39 -3.11
C LYS A 177 11.25 -6.92 -2.28
N PHE A 178 11.06 -6.76 -0.97
CA PHE A 178 12.14 -6.53 -0.02
C PHE A 178 12.52 -7.87 0.65
N PRO A 179 13.83 -8.14 0.85
CA PRO A 179 14.97 -7.41 0.30
C PRO A 179 15.11 -7.58 -1.22
N PRO A 180 15.68 -6.60 -1.95
CA PRO A 180 15.99 -6.77 -3.36
C PRO A 180 16.95 -7.94 -3.59
N GLY A 181 16.76 -8.69 -4.67
CA GLY A 181 17.65 -9.79 -5.06
C GLY A 181 17.45 -11.12 -4.33
N LYS A 182 16.41 -11.26 -3.50
CA LYS A 182 15.92 -12.54 -2.95
C LYS A 182 14.54 -12.91 -3.50
#